data_AF-A0A6B0WF62-F1
#
_entry.id   AF-A0A6B0WF62-F1
#
_cell.length_a   1.000
_cell.length_b   1.000
_cell.length_c   1.000
_cell.angle_alpha   90.00
_cell.angle_beta   90.00
_cell.angle_gamma   90.00
#
_symmetry.space_group_name_H-M   'P 1'
#
loop_
_entity.id
_entity.type
_entity.pdbx_description
1 polymer ?
#
loop_
_entity_poly.entity_id
_entity_poly.type
_entity_poly.pdbx_seq_one_letter_code
_entity_poly.pdbx_strand_id
1 'polypeptide(L)'
;MECFLCERDATRECDRCGALFCDDHGDALCERCSDPDLAVPSHRLYRGALLALFAGSLFALWLLIRPPGDEPGLAASPVSPVVGPAIVLAPDPTEAPTPTATEQPTTATTSPTATSEATSSPSP
;
A
#
# COMPACT_ATOMS: atom_id res chain seq x y z
N MET A 1 17.28 -38.98 0.40
CA MET A 1 16.22 -37.98 0.10
C MET A 1 16.49 -37.52 -1.32
N GLU A 2 15.62 -37.89 -2.27
CA GLU A 2 15.86 -37.65 -3.70
C GLU A 2 15.08 -36.43 -4.19
N CYS A 3 15.61 -35.73 -5.19
CA CYS A 3 15.01 -34.59 -5.85
C CYS A 3 13.83 -35.06 -6.70
N PHE A 4 12.68 -34.38 -6.58
CA PHE A 4 11.47 -34.81 -7.28
C PHE A 4 11.50 -34.67 -8.82
N LEU A 5 12.45 -33.93 -9.39
CA LEU A 5 12.58 -33.80 -10.87
C LEU A 5 13.58 -34.78 -11.47
N CYS A 6 14.75 -34.92 -10.84
CA CYS A 6 15.89 -35.63 -11.44
C CYS A 6 16.33 -36.86 -10.65
N GLU A 7 15.66 -37.15 -9.53
CA GLU A 7 15.90 -38.33 -8.67
C GLU A 7 17.32 -38.41 -8.08
N ARG A 8 18.13 -37.35 -8.19
CA ARG A 8 19.44 -37.22 -7.53
C ARG A 8 19.28 -36.78 -6.08
N ASP A 9 20.35 -36.82 -5.28
CA ASP A 9 20.30 -36.31 -3.90
C ASP A 9 19.75 -34.89 -3.82
N ALA A 10 18.71 -34.71 -3.01
CA ALA A 10 18.13 -33.42 -2.71
C ALA A 10 18.94 -32.73 -1.61
N THR A 11 19.24 -31.45 -1.82
CA THR A 11 19.94 -30.62 -0.84
C THR A 11 18.98 -29.81 0.03
N ARG A 12 17.74 -29.59 -0.43
CA ARG A 12 16.76 -28.71 0.23
C ARG A 12 15.34 -29.27 0.14
N GLU A 13 14.46 -28.79 1.01
CA GLU A 13 13.01 -29.01 0.98
C GLU A 13 12.30 -27.68 0.71
N CYS A 14 11.24 -27.69 -0.09
CA CYS A 14 10.50 -26.48 -0.44
C CYS A 14 9.51 -26.09 0.66
N ASP A 15 9.69 -24.91 1.27
CA ASP A 15 8.81 -24.40 2.33
C ASP A 15 7.34 -24.27 1.93
N ARG A 16 7.05 -24.18 0.62
CA ARG A 16 5.69 -23.99 0.10
C ARG A 16 4.93 -25.29 -0.14
N CYS A 17 5.62 -26.36 -0.52
CA CYS A 17 4.97 -27.61 -0.94
C CYS A 17 5.56 -28.89 -0.33
N GLY A 18 6.65 -28.79 0.44
CA GLY A 18 7.35 -29.91 1.06
C GLY A 18 8.11 -30.81 0.08
N ALA A 19 8.24 -30.41 -1.19
CA ALA A 19 8.96 -31.20 -2.18
C ALA A 19 10.49 -31.06 -1.96
N LEU A 20 11.20 -32.19 -2.00
CA LEU A 20 12.65 -32.24 -1.95
C LEU A 20 13.24 -31.88 -3.32
N PHE A 21 14.17 -30.92 -3.38
CA PHE A 21 14.81 -30.47 -4.63
C PHE A 21 16.32 -30.24 -4.46
N CYS A 22 17.04 -30.24 -5.57
CA CYS A 22 18.46 -29.89 -5.63
C CYS A 22 18.65 -28.47 -6.19
N ASP A 23 19.84 -27.90 -5.99
CA ASP A 23 20.16 -26.51 -6.36
C ASP A 23 20.03 -26.20 -7.87
N ASP A 24 20.01 -27.23 -8.72
CA ASP A 24 19.75 -27.11 -10.16
C ASP A 24 18.27 -26.89 -10.50
N HIS A 25 17.34 -27.36 -9.66
CA HIS A 25 15.88 -27.35 -9.91
C HIS A 25 15.11 -26.42 -8.97
N GLY A 26 15.81 -25.51 -8.33
CA GLY A 26 15.25 -24.52 -7.44
C GLY A 26 16.32 -23.87 -6.59
N ASP A 27 16.03 -22.66 -6.12
CA ASP A 27 16.90 -21.96 -5.17
C ASP A 27 16.15 -21.77 -3.85
N ALA A 28 15.41 -20.67 -3.69
CA ALA A 28 14.58 -20.43 -2.51
C ALA A 28 13.32 -21.31 -2.49
N LEU A 29 12.74 -21.58 -3.66
CA LEU A 29 11.60 -22.47 -3.84
C LEU A 29 11.91 -23.42 -4.99
N CYS A 30 11.27 -24.59 -5.00
CA CYS A 30 11.34 -25.49 -6.14
C CYS A 30 10.74 -24.86 -7.40
N GLU A 31 11.19 -25.31 -8.57
CA GLU A 31 10.77 -24.79 -9.88
C GLU A 31 9.25 -24.68 -10.02
N ARG A 32 8.50 -25.71 -9.60
CA ARG A 32 7.04 -25.72 -9.63
C ARG A 32 6.43 -24.57 -8.81
N CYS A 33 6.98 -24.27 -7.63
CA CYS A 33 6.47 -23.23 -6.76
C CYS A 33 6.98 -21.83 -7.12
N SER A 34 8.05 -21.74 -7.91
CA SER A 34 8.53 -20.50 -8.51
C SER A 34 7.75 -20.10 -9.76
N ASP A 35 6.97 -21.02 -10.33
CA ASP A 35 6.20 -20.76 -11.53
C ASP A 35 5.09 -19.72 -11.27
N PRO A 36 5.17 -18.52 -11.88
CA PRO A 36 4.18 -17.47 -11.69
C PRO A 36 2.80 -17.88 -12.25
N ASP A 37 2.73 -18.88 -13.12
CA ASP A 37 1.45 -19.35 -13.65
C ASP A 37 0.60 -20.06 -12.57
N LEU A 38 1.23 -20.61 -11.52
CA LEU A 38 0.50 -21.13 -10.35
C LEU A 38 0.00 -20.03 -9.40
N ALA A 39 0.50 -18.79 -9.55
CA ALA A 39 0.05 -17.65 -8.77
C ALA A 39 -1.16 -16.94 -9.39
N VAL A 40 -1.61 -17.34 -10.59
CA VAL A 40 -2.71 -16.66 -11.27
C VAL A 40 -4.06 -17.09 -10.67
N PRO A 41 -4.85 -16.14 -10.12
CA PRO A 41 -6.21 -16.41 -9.69
C PRO A 41 -7.03 -16.96 -10.86
N SER A 42 -8.08 -17.74 -10.58
CA SER A 42 -8.93 -18.40 -11.60
C SER A 42 -9.06 -17.60 -12.91
N HIS A 43 -8.93 -18.28 -14.06
CA HIS A 43 -8.91 -17.66 -15.39
C HIS A 43 -10.05 -16.63 -15.65
N ARG A 44 -11.19 -16.76 -14.96
CA ARG A 44 -12.29 -15.78 -14.99
C ARG A 44 -11.92 -14.43 -14.37
N LEU A 45 -11.24 -14.44 -13.22
CA LEU A 45 -10.78 -13.22 -12.55
C LEU A 45 -9.73 -12.51 -13.39
N TYR A 46 -8.78 -13.25 -13.98
CA TYR A 46 -7.79 -12.68 -14.89
C TYR A 46 -8.44 -11.99 -16.10
N ARG A 47 -9.36 -12.67 -16.79
CA ARG A 47 -10.09 -12.06 -17.92
C ARG A 47 -10.97 -10.89 -17.48
N GLY A 48 -11.62 -11.00 -16.32
CA GLY A 48 -12.42 -9.91 -15.76
C GLY A 48 -11.59 -8.67 -15.48
N ALA A 49 -10.44 -8.82 -14.82
CA ALA A 49 -9.52 -7.73 -14.52
C ALA A 49 -8.98 -7.07 -15.80
N LEU A 50 -8.62 -7.88 -16.81
CA LEU A 50 -8.20 -7.39 -18.12
C LEU A 50 -9.29 -6.54 -18.80
N LEU A 51 -10.54 -7.04 -18.82
CA LEU A 51 -11.66 -6.31 -19.41
C LEU A 51 -11.98 -5.04 -18.63
N ALA A 52 -11.93 -5.08 -17.29
CA ALA A 52 -12.15 -3.92 -16.44
C ALA A 52 -11.08 -2.85 -16.66
N LEU A 53 -9.80 -3.24 -16.74
CA LEU A 53 -8.70 -2.32 -17.06
C LEU A 53 -8.86 -1.71 -18.44
N PHE A 54 -9.23 -2.51 -19.44
CA PHE A 54 -9.44 -2.03 -20.80
C PHE A 54 -10.61 -1.03 -20.87
N ALA A 55 -11.75 -1.38 -20.27
CA ALA A 55 -12.93 -0.50 -20.22
C ALA A 55 -12.64 0.80 -19.45
N GLY A 56 -11.96 0.71 -18.29
CA GLY A 56 -11.55 1.87 -17.51
C GLY A 56 -10.60 2.78 -18.27
N SER A 57 -9.64 2.21 -19.00
CA SER A 57 -8.71 2.98 -19.84
C SER A 57 -9.43 3.70 -20.98
N LEU A 58 -10.37 3.03 -21.67
CA LEU A 58 -11.16 3.66 -22.71
C LEU A 58 -12.06 4.76 -22.15
N PHE A 59 -12.66 4.54 -20.98
CA PHE A 59 -13.50 5.53 -20.31
C PHE A 59 -12.69 6.76 -19.87
N ALA A 60 -11.50 6.55 -19.31
CA ALA A 60 -10.59 7.63 -18.96
C ALA A 60 -10.16 8.44 -20.19
N LEU A 61 -9.80 7.76 -21.29
CA LEU A 61 -9.47 8.42 -22.56
C LEU A 61 -10.66 9.19 -23.13
N TRP A 62 -11.87 8.63 -23.01
CA TRP A 62 -13.09 9.28 -23.44
C TRP A 62 -13.38 10.56 -22.65
N LEU A 63 -13.21 10.54 -21.33
CA LEU A 63 -13.32 11.74 -20.49
C LEU A 63 -12.24 12.79 -20.80
N LEU A 64 -11.04 12.36 -21.18
CA LEU A 64 -9.97 13.27 -21.58
C LEU A 64 -10.29 13.99 -22.90
N ILE A 65 -11.00 13.32 -23.82
CA ILE A 65 -11.42 13.89 -25.12
C ILE A 65 -12.71 14.71 -25.01
N ARG A 66 -13.63 14.30 -24.13
CA ARG A 66 -14.91 14.98 -23.86
C ARG A 66 -15.03 15.24 -22.37
N PRO A 67 -14.37 16.28 -21.84
CA PRO A 67 -14.55 16.65 -20.45
C PRO A 67 -16.04 16.96 -20.20
N PRO A 68 -16.70 16.30 -19.24
CA PRO A 68 -18.04 16.68 -18.85
C PRO A 68 -17.94 18.02 -18.09
N GLY A 69 -18.36 19.13 -18.73
CA GLY A 69 -18.28 20.45 -18.11
C GLY A 69 -18.39 21.65 -19.05
N ASP A 70 -18.44 21.45 -20.37
CA ASP A 70 -18.61 22.54 -21.34
C ASP A 70 -20.08 23.00 -21.42
N GLU A 71 -20.68 23.43 -20.31
CA GLU A 71 -21.90 24.25 -20.32
C GLU A 71 -21.47 25.73 -20.27
N PRO A 72 -21.48 26.47 -21.40
CA PRO A 72 -21.23 27.91 -21.40
C PRO A 72 -22.49 28.63 -20.89
N GLY A 73 -22.68 28.60 -19.58
CA GLY A 73 -23.85 29.20 -18.96
C GLY A 73 -23.72 29.28 -17.46
N LEU A 74 -23.12 30.38 -16.99
CA LEU A 74 -23.07 30.87 -15.60
C LEU A 74 -21.86 30.39 -14.77
N ALA A 75 -20.73 31.04 -15.04
CA ALA A 75 -19.76 31.51 -14.04
C ALA A 75 -19.44 30.58 -12.86
N ALA A 76 -18.73 29.47 -13.11
CA ALA A 76 -17.76 28.99 -12.12
C ALA A 76 -16.47 29.78 -12.35
N SER A 77 -16.22 30.78 -11.50
CA SER A 77 -14.91 31.45 -11.44
C SER A 77 -13.78 30.41 -11.40
N PRO A 78 -12.68 30.59 -12.16
CA PRO A 78 -11.45 29.90 -11.84
C PRO A 78 -11.02 30.40 -10.46
N VAL A 79 -11.26 29.63 -9.40
CA VAL A 79 -10.63 29.90 -8.11
C VAL A 79 -9.15 29.64 -8.32
N SER A 80 -8.40 30.74 -8.40
CA SER A 80 -6.95 30.81 -8.48
C SER A 80 -6.25 29.77 -7.59
N PRO A 81 -5.10 29.23 -8.02
CA PRO A 81 -4.25 28.46 -7.12
C PRO A 81 -3.89 29.31 -5.89
N VAL A 82 -4.13 28.70 -4.73
CA VAL A 82 -3.68 29.06 -3.38
C VAL A 82 -2.50 30.04 -3.39
N VAL A 83 -2.78 31.28 -2.96
CA VAL A 83 -1.75 32.20 -2.47
C VAL A 83 -1.08 31.48 -1.29
N GLY A 84 0.22 31.24 -1.39
CA GLY A 84 1.03 30.64 -0.33
C GLY A 84 0.88 31.40 0.99
N PRO A 85 1.26 30.80 2.14
CA PRO A 85 1.16 31.50 3.41
C PRO A 85 1.98 32.78 3.33
N ALA A 86 1.30 33.92 3.43
CA ALA A 86 1.94 35.19 3.66
C ALA A 86 2.73 35.05 4.96
N ILE A 87 4.06 35.03 4.85
CA ILE A 87 4.94 35.22 5.99
C ILE A 87 4.64 36.64 6.48
N VAL A 88 3.80 36.74 7.50
CA VAL A 88 3.62 37.98 8.24
C VAL A 88 4.93 38.21 8.97
N LEU A 89 5.77 39.10 8.43
CA LEU A 89 6.92 39.59 9.18
C LEU A 89 6.38 40.32 10.42
N ALA A 90 6.71 39.77 11.57
CA ALA A 90 6.53 40.38 12.88
C ALA A 90 7.25 41.72 12.95
N PRO A 91 6.65 42.71 13.62
CA PRO A 91 7.39 43.63 14.46
C PRO A 91 7.10 43.31 15.93
N ASP A 92 8.11 42.78 16.62
CA ASP A 92 8.31 42.96 18.07
C ASP A 92 9.44 44.00 18.20
N PRO A 93 9.59 44.81 19.28
CA PRO A 93 9.02 44.64 20.63
C PRO A 93 8.50 45.96 21.27
N THR A 94 8.19 45.91 22.58
CA THR A 94 7.87 47.02 23.54
C THR A 94 6.37 47.06 23.85
N GLU A 95 5.86 46.78 25.06
CA GLU A 95 6.32 47.11 26.41
C GLU A 95 5.67 46.14 27.42
N ALA A 96 6.41 45.73 28.47
CA ALA A 96 5.87 45.03 29.64
C ALA A 96 5.26 46.05 30.64
N PRO A 97 4.25 45.69 31.46
CA PRO A 97 4.57 45.00 32.72
C PRO A 97 3.61 43.88 33.18
N THR A 98 4.27 42.88 33.78
CA THR A 98 3.94 41.79 34.74
C THR A 98 2.94 42.13 35.87
N PRO A 99 2.44 41.18 36.73
CA PRO A 99 1.95 39.79 36.60
C PRO A 99 0.53 39.57 37.21
N THR A 100 -0.02 38.33 37.16
CA THR A 100 -1.01 37.66 38.08
C THR A 100 -2.03 36.87 37.22
N ALA A 101 -2.34 35.58 37.36
CA ALA A 101 -2.02 34.52 38.32
C ALA A 101 -2.09 33.13 37.62
N THR A 102 -1.27 32.20 38.12
CA THR A 102 -1.50 30.75 38.33
C THR A 102 -2.91 30.25 37.99
N GLU A 103 -3.11 29.24 37.15
CA GLU A 103 -3.01 27.80 37.50
C GLU A 103 -2.73 26.90 36.28
N GLN A 104 -1.83 25.94 36.49
CA GLN A 104 -1.55 24.76 35.66
C GLN A 104 -2.28 23.57 36.32
N PRO A 105 -2.87 22.63 35.56
CA PRO A 105 -2.22 21.32 35.48
C PRO A 105 -2.13 20.70 34.08
N THR A 106 -0.98 20.04 33.94
CA THR A 106 -0.40 19.13 32.97
C THR A 106 -1.27 17.92 32.58
N THR A 107 -0.90 17.32 31.43
CA THR A 107 -0.98 15.88 31.03
C THR A 107 -2.35 15.33 30.56
N ALA A 108 -2.47 14.47 29.54
CA ALA A 108 -1.50 13.58 28.91
C ALA A 108 -1.89 13.23 27.45
N THR A 109 -0.87 13.05 26.61
CA THR A 109 -0.89 12.19 25.43
C THR A 109 -1.14 10.74 25.85
N THR A 110 -2.17 10.09 25.31
CA THR A 110 -2.31 8.63 25.35
C THR A 110 -2.25 8.08 23.92
N SER A 111 -1.09 7.53 23.61
CA SER A 111 -0.89 6.55 22.54
C SER A 111 -1.42 5.19 23.02
N PRO A 112 -2.25 4.46 22.26
CA PRO A 112 -2.38 3.03 22.44
C PRO A 112 -1.31 2.31 21.61
N THR A 113 -0.35 1.79 22.36
CA THR A 113 0.61 0.72 22.08
C THR A 113 0.00 -0.49 21.37
N ALA A 114 0.83 -1.12 20.53
CA ALA A 114 0.60 -2.38 19.84
C ALA A 114 0.25 -3.55 20.78
N THR A 115 -0.68 -4.40 20.33
CA THR A 115 -0.83 -5.77 20.86
C THR A 115 -0.44 -6.75 19.75
N SER A 116 0.78 -7.26 19.85
CA SER A 116 1.14 -8.57 19.33
C SER A 116 0.67 -9.60 20.34
N GLU A 117 -0.10 -10.60 19.90
CA GLU A 117 -0.31 -11.82 20.68
C GLU A 117 0.12 -13.00 19.81
N ALA A 118 1.13 -13.71 20.30
CA ALA A 118 1.73 -14.88 19.70
C ALA A 118 1.43 -16.09 20.59
N THR A 119 1.20 -17.25 19.94
CA THR A 119 1.56 -18.61 20.41
C THR A 119 0.72 -19.16 21.58
N SER A 120 0.05 -20.32 21.49
CA SER A 120 0.63 -21.68 21.41
C SER A 120 -0.36 -22.81 21.08
N SER A 121 0.18 -23.86 20.41
CA SER A 121 -0.23 -25.29 20.22
C SER A 121 -0.54 -26.08 21.53
N PRO A 122 -0.86 -27.41 21.60
CA PRO A 122 -1.03 -28.51 20.60
C PRO A 122 -2.20 -29.53 20.83
N SER A 123 -2.28 -30.52 19.90
CA SER A 123 -2.89 -31.89 19.79
C SER A 123 -3.47 -32.63 21.02
N PRO A 124 -4.35 -33.64 20.83
CA PRO A 124 -3.97 -34.98 20.32
C PRO A 124 -4.39 -35.28 18.88
#